data_AF-E6PH75-F1
#
_entry.id   AF-E6PH75-F1
#
_cell.length_a   1.000
_cell.length_b   1.000
_cell.length_c   1.000
_cell.angle_alpha   90.00
_cell.angle_beta   90.00
_cell.angle_gamma   90.00
#
_symmetry.space_group_name_H-M   'P 1'
#
loop_
_entity.id
_entity.type
_entity.pdbx_description
1 polymer ?
#
loop_
_entity_poly.entity_id
_entity_poly.type
_entity_poly.pdbx_seq_one_letter_code
_entity_poly.pdbx_strand_id
1 'polypeptide(L)'
;MKNARANLAIALLLASSTTTAMASTITHPIRIATCRPEAVGSAMWSYSDGFYPSYPYYWSDNFGGMFYQPPTRTYPLLSIAYVNQTHCVMKKIEFGLLARGRIVAEVRDLGTFTPGALIRHQFGLSRNVLPLGTSFSKCVPLRIAFKNGTTWKNPHLKQLRRSIFSRR
;
A
#
# COMPACT_ATOMS: atom_id res chain seq x y z
N MET A 1 -20.78 -57.39 -57.25
CA MET A 1 -21.10 -57.38 -55.79
C MET A 1 -20.28 -56.27 -55.14
N LYS A 2 -20.89 -55.56 -54.19
CA LYS A 2 -20.52 -54.23 -53.69
C LYS A 2 -19.35 -54.23 -52.69
N ASN A 3 -18.56 -53.15 -52.78
CA ASN A 3 -17.62 -52.50 -51.86
C ASN A 3 -17.68 -52.87 -50.36
N ALA A 4 -16.52 -52.88 -49.70
CA ALA A 4 -16.25 -52.06 -48.50
C ALA A 4 -14.76 -52.12 -48.08
N ARG A 5 -14.10 -50.96 -48.08
CA ARG A 5 -12.82 -50.70 -47.40
C ARG A 5 -13.13 -50.31 -45.95
N ALA A 6 -12.36 -50.78 -44.98
CA ALA A 6 -12.41 -50.29 -43.60
C ALA A 6 -11.01 -49.85 -43.16
N ASN A 7 -10.85 -48.53 -43.00
CA ASN A 7 -9.67 -47.87 -42.46
C ASN A 7 -9.70 -47.95 -40.92
N LEU A 8 -8.57 -48.29 -40.28
CA LEU A 8 -8.41 -48.23 -38.83
C LEU A 8 -7.63 -46.96 -38.46
N ALA A 9 -8.23 -46.12 -37.62
CA ALA A 9 -7.70 -44.83 -37.19
C ALA A 9 -6.68 -44.98 -36.04
N ILE A 10 -5.58 -44.24 -36.13
CA ILE A 10 -4.56 -44.10 -35.07
C ILE A 10 -4.94 -42.90 -34.20
N ALA A 11 -5.18 -43.12 -32.91
CA ALA A 11 -5.46 -42.06 -31.94
C ALA A 11 -4.15 -41.58 -31.28
N LEU A 12 -3.83 -40.29 -31.46
CA LEU A 12 -2.68 -39.62 -30.83
C LEU A 12 -3.13 -38.98 -29.51
N LEU A 13 -2.61 -39.45 -28.37
CA LEU A 13 -2.87 -38.89 -27.04
C LEU A 13 -1.94 -37.69 -26.78
N LEU A 14 -2.50 -36.47 -26.78
CA LEU A 14 -1.83 -35.25 -26.31
C LEU A 14 -1.91 -35.18 -24.79
N ALA A 15 -0.77 -35.27 -24.11
CA ALA A 15 -0.66 -35.05 -22.67
C ALA A 15 -0.66 -33.54 -22.37
N SER A 16 -1.80 -33.04 -21.89
CA SER A 16 -1.95 -31.64 -21.44
C SER A 16 -1.43 -31.50 -20.01
N SER A 17 -0.22 -30.99 -19.84
CA SER A 17 0.30 -30.62 -18.52
C SER A 17 -0.35 -29.33 -18.02
N THR A 18 -1.30 -29.45 -17.10
CA THR A 18 -1.92 -28.33 -16.39
C THR A 18 -1.01 -27.86 -15.26
N THR A 19 -0.27 -26.78 -15.51
CA THR A 19 0.47 -26.08 -14.45
C THR A 19 -0.51 -25.34 -13.55
N THR A 20 -0.85 -25.90 -12.40
CA THR A 20 -1.61 -25.20 -11.36
C THR A 20 -0.73 -24.13 -10.72
N ALA A 21 -0.93 -22.88 -11.14
CA ALA A 21 -0.35 -21.73 -10.45
C ALA A 21 -0.98 -21.64 -9.05
N MET A 22 -0.18 -21.87 -8.00
CA MET A 22 -0.61 -21.61 -6.64
C MET A 22 -0.77 -20.09 -6.43
N ALA A 23 -2.00 -19.62 -6.38
CA ALA A 23 -2.31 -18.28 -5.94
C ALA A 23 -2.02 -18.17 -4.43
N SER A 24 -0.84 -17.65 -4.09
CA SER A 24 -0.54 -17.23 -2.72
C SER A 24 -1.55 -16.14 -2.34
N THR A 25 -2.46 -16.45 -1.42
CA THR A 25 -3.50 -15.54 -0.92
C THR A 25 -2.88 -14.54 0.05
N ILE A 26 -2.09 -13.61 -0.50
CA ILE A 26 -1.59 -12.46 0.23
C ILE A 26 -2.80 -11.67 0.73
N THR A 27 -3.10 -11.78 2.03
CA THR A 27 -4.28 -11.15 2.64
C THR A 27 -4.21 -9.63 2.53
N HIS A 28 -3.00 -9.04 2.59
CA HIS A 28 -2.72 -7.63 2.34
C HIS A 28 -1.41 -7.45 1.56
N PRO A 29 -1.37 -6.60 0.50
CA PRO A 29 -0.19 -6.46 -0.37
C PRO A 29 1.05 -5.89 0.34
N ILE A 30 0.86 -5.29 1.51
CA ILE A 30 1.93 -4.69 2.32
C ILE A 30 1.81 -5.22 3.74
N ARG A 31 2.94 -5.70 4.28
CA ARG A 31 3.08 -5.99 5.71
C ARG A 31 3.69 -4.78 6.41
N ILE A 32 2.99 -4.24 7.39
CA ILE A 32 3.52 -3.18 8.25
C ILE A 32 4.37 -3.82 9.35
N ALA A 33 5.64 -3.43 9.43
CA ALA A 33 6.56 -3.83 10.49
C ALA A 33 6.54 -2.83 11.65
N THR A 34 6.51 -1.53 11.34
CA THR A 34 6.47 -0.45 12.32
C THR A 34 5.52 0.65 11.86
N CYS A 35 4.75 1.21 12.79
CA CYS A 35 3.96 2.42 12.58
C CYS A 35 4.05 3.27 13.85
N ARG A 36 4.77 4.39 13.77
CA ARG A 36 5.07 5.20 14.94
C ARG A 36 4.87 6.69 14.63
N PRO A 37 3.83 7.33 15.16
CA PRO A 37 3.72 8.78 15.17
C PRO A 37 4.64 9.38 16.24
N GLU A 38 5.34 10.46 15.93
CA GLU A 38 6.38 11.06 16.77
C GLU A 38 6.29 12.59 16.80
N ALA A 39 6.73 13.20 17.90
CA ALA A 39 6.79 14.65 18.02
C ALA A 39 7.85 15.26 17.08
N VAL A 40 7.76 16.57 16.87
CA VAL A 40 8.73 17.33 16.06
C VAL A 40 10.16 17.11 16.60
N GLY A 41 11.12 16.88 15.71
CA GLY A 41 12.54 16.72 16.07
C GLY A 41 12.93 15.32 16.58
N SER A 42 12.02 14.35 16.58
CA SER A 42 12.30 12.97 17.00
C SER A 42 12.81 12.07 15.86
N ALA A 43 13.46 12.63 14.84
CA ALA A 43 13.88 11.88 13.66
C ALA A 43 14.76 10.67 14.05
N MET A 44 14.38 9.48 13.57
CA MET A 44 15.11 8.26 13.85
C MET A 44 16.19 8.03 12.79
N TRP A 45 17.44 7.79 13.22
CA TRP A 45 18.60 7.59 12.33
C TRP A 45 18.45 6.44 11.31
N SER A 46 17.54 5.50 11.53
CA SER A 46 17.30 4.35 10.63
C SER A 46 16.22 4.59 9.58
N TYR A 47 15.62 5.77 9.53
CA TYR A 47 14.55 6.14 8.61
C TYR A 47 15.05 7.20 7.65
N SER A 48 14.81 7.01 6.35
CA SER A 48 15.01 8.06 5.36
C SER A 48 13.72 8.87 5.18
N ASP A 49 13.84 10.12 4.77
CA ASP A 49 12.67 10.91 4.37
C ASP A 49 11.97 10.20 3.20
N GLY A 50 10.65 10.01 3.30
CA GLY A 50 9.85 9.53 2.19
C GLY A 50 9.83 10.57 1.05
N PHE A 51 9.63 10.13 -0.19
CA PHE A 51 9.63 11.06 -1.33
C PHE A 51 8.35 11.89 -1.40
N TYR A 52 8.51 13.20 -1.59
CA TYR A 52 7.44 14.19 -1.78
C TYR A 52 7.41 14.63 -3.25
N PRO A 53 6.29 14.56 -3.97
CA PRO A 53 6.25 15.06 -5.34
C PRO A 53 6.25 16.60 -5.40
N SER A 54 6.51 17.07 -6.63
CA SER A 54 7.22 18.29 -7.05
C SER A 54 6.59 19.65 -6.74
N TYR A 55 6.04 19.85 -5.55
CA TYR A 55 5.38 21.08 -5.11
C TYR A 55 3.92 21.24 -5.64
N PRO A 56 3.00 21.73 -4.80
CA PRO A 56 3.15 22.00 -3.36
C PRO A 56 2.54 20.87 -2.54
N TYR A 57 3.14 19.68 -2.45
CA TYR A 57 2.76 18.64 -1.47
C TYR A 57 1.30 18.15 -1.50
N TYR A 58 0.50 18.59 -2.46
CA TYR A 58 -0.93 18.31 -2.46
C TYR A 58 -1.25 17.05 -3.28
N TRP A 59 -2.31 16.34 -2.90
CA TRP A 59 -2.95 15.33 -3.72
C TRP A 59 -4.38 15.04 -3.28
N SER A 60 -5.17 14.47 -4.18
CA SER A 60 -6.48 13.93 -3.84
C SER A 60 -6.33 12.61 -3.08
N ASP A 61 -6.80 12.61 -1.84
CA ASP A 61 -6.85 11.41 -1.00
C ASP A 61 -7.89 10.39 -1.49
N ASN A 62 -7.99 9.27 -0.77
CA ASN A 62 -8.89 8.18 -1.14
C ASN A 62 -10.38 8.49 -0.91
N PHE A 63 -10.69 9.64 -0.32
CA PHE A 63 -12.03 10.14 -0.02
C PHE A 63 -12.40 11.37 -0.87
N GLY A 64 -11.56 11.76 -1.84
CA GLY A 64 -11.80 12.88 -2.73
C GLY A 64 -11.47 14.26 -2.14
N GLY A 65 -10.91 14.33 -0.93
CA GLY A 65 -10.43 15.58 -0.37
C GLY A 65 -9.05 15.94 -0.89
N MET A 66 -8.74 17.24 -0.93
CA MET A 66 -7.38 17.68 -1.17
C MET A 66 -6.58 17.57 0.13
N PHE A 67 -5.48 16.82 0.09
CA PHE A 67 -4.62 16.57 1.22
C PHE A 67 -3.27 17.25 1.01
N TYR A 68 -2.68 17.77 2.10
CA TYR A 68 -1.36 18.37 2.13
C TYR A 68 -0.44 17.54 3.02
N GLN A 69 0.71 17.09 2.50
CA GLN A 69 1.74 16.43 3.32
C GLN A 69 2.82 17.42 3.72
N PRO A 70 2.90 17.76 5.00
CA PRO A 70 3.95 18.64 5.46
C PRO A 70 5.33 18.00 5.33
N PRO A 71 6.39 18.81 5.22
CA PRO A 71 7.78 18.35 5.27
C PRO A 71 8.14 17.79 6.66
N THR A 72 9.11 16.88 6.73
CA THR A 72 9.57 16.23 7.99
C THR A 72 10.28 17.16 8.97
N ARG A 73 10.90 18.26 8.52
CA ARG A 73 11.83 19.03 9.37
C ARG A 73 11.18 19.79 10.53
N THR A 74 9.99 20.35 10.33
CA THR A 74 9.36 21.26 11.30
C THR A 74 8.02 20.76 11.81
N TYR A 75 7.57 19.60 11.33
CA TYR A 75 6.28 19.02 11.65
C TYR A 75 6.44 17.71 12.42
N PRO A 76 5.41 17.26 13.14
CA PRO A 76 5.44 15.93 13.73
C PRO A 76 5.62 14.86 12.66
N LEU A 77 6.15 13.71 13.05
CA LEU A 77 6.59 12.67 12.12
C LEU A 77 5.69 11.44 12.18
N LEU A 78 5.66 10.70 11.08
CA LEU A 78 5.16 9.33 11.01
C LEU A 78 6.25 8.44 10.42
N SER A 79 6.81 7.59 11.27
CA SER A 79 7.80 6.59 10.90
C SER A 79 7.08 5.28 10.55
N ILE A 80 7.15 4.87 9.28
CA ILE A 80 6.54 3.62 8.76
C ILE A 80 7.62 2.70 8.22
N ALA A 81 7.71 1.49 8.77
CA ALA A 81 8.50 0.41 8.18
C ALA A 81 7.56 -0.65 7.62
N TYR A 82 7.80 -1.09 6.38
CA TYR A 82 6.91 -2.01 5.69
C TYR A 82 7.62 -2.87 4.65
N VAL A 83 6.97 -3.97 4.25
CA VAL A 83 7.46 -4.90 3.23
C VAL A 83 6.41 -5.05 2.14
N ASN A 84 6.82 -4.92 0.89
CA ASN A 84 6.01 -5.30 -0.27
C ASN A 84 5.91 -6.84 -0.31
N GLN A 85 4.72 -7.38 -0.04
CA GLN A 85 4.48 -8.83 -0.05
C GLN A 85 4.08 -9.37 -1.43
N THR A 86 3.82 -8.49 -2.39
CA THR A 86 3.43 -8.87 -3.75
C THR A 86 4.64 -9.27 -4.58
N HIS A 87 4.40 -9.89 -5.73
CA HIS A 87 5.45 -10.16 -6.74
C HIS A 87 5.69 -8.98 -7.70
N CYS A 88 4.98 -7.87 -7.52
CA CYS A 88 5.04 -6.71 -8.41
C CYS A 88 5.77 -5.55 -7.74
N VAL A 89 6.65 -4.87 -8.47
CA VAL A 89 7.26 -3.62 -8.02
C VAL A 89 6.19 -2.54 -7.85
N MET A 90 6.14 -1.91 -6.68
CA MET A 90 5.24 -0.78 -6.42
C MET A 90 5.96 0.54 -6.73
N LYS A 91 5.21 1.55 -7.17
CA LYS A 91 5.74 2.89 -7.45
C LYS A 91 5.14 4.01 -6.61
N LYS A 92 3.96 3.76 -6.04
CA LYS A 92 3.26 4.68 -5.14
C LYS A 92 2.48 3.89 -4.12
N ILE A 93 2.56 4.30 -2.87
CA ILE A 93 1.76 3.75 -1.78
C ILE A 93 1.19 4.91 -0.98
N GLU A 94 -0.09 4.84 -0.67
CA GLU A 94 -0.78 5.78 0.22
C GLU A 94 -1.13 5.03 1.50
N PHE A 95 -0.71 5.56 2.64
CA PHE A 95 -0.97 4.99 3.96
C PHE A 95 -1.90 5.90 4.75
N GLY A 96 -2.74 5.29 5.58
CA GLY A 96 -3.54 5.97 6.59
C GLY A 96 -3.02 5.66 7.99
N LEU A 97 -2.87 6.68 8.82
CA LEU A 97 -2.69 6.54 10.26
C LEU A 97 -4.06 6.39 10.91
N LEU A 98 -4.28 5.28 11.59
CA LEU A 98 -5.49 4.97 12.32
C LEU A 98 -5.33 5.29 13.80
N ALA A 99 -6.31 5.99 14.35
CA ALA A 99 -6.54 6.11 15.77
C ALA A 99 -8.02 5.85 16.06
N ARG A 100 -8.32 4.97 17.03
CA ARG A 100 -9.70 4.62 17.43
C ARG A 100 -10.61 4.22 16.25
N GLY A 101 -10.06 3.45 15.30
CA GLY A 101 -10.79 2.95 14.12
C GLY A 101 -11.05 3.99 13.02
N ARG A 102 -10.44 5.18 13.11
CA ARG A 102 -10.61 6.25 12.12
C ARG A 102 -9.27 6.68 11.55
N ILE A 103 -9.26 7.07 10.27
CA ILE A 103 -8.07 7.62 9.63
C ILE A 103 -7.90 9.06 10.09
N VAL A 104 -6.81 9.34 10.81
CA VAL A 104 -6.47 10.66 11.37
C VAL A 104 -5.39 11.40 10.61
N ALA A 105 -4.63 10.69 9.78
CA ALA A 105 -3.72 11.29 8.82
C ALA A 105 -3.53 10.36 7.62
N GLU A 106 -3.12 10.92 6.50
CA GLU A 106 -2.71 10.17 5.32
C GLU A 106 -1.30 10.61 4.92
N VAL A 107 -0.51 9.69 4.39
CA VAL A 107 0.81 9.96 3.83
C VAL A 107 0.96 9.21 2.52
N ARG A 108 1.70 9.79 1.58
CA ARG A 108 2.00 9.21 0.28
C ARG A 108 3.49 8.99 0.16
N ASP A 109 3.84 7.75 -0.14
CA ASP A 109 5.18 7.29 -0.44
C ASP A 109 5.31 7.05 -1.94
N LEU A 110 6.33 7.65 -2.55
CA LEU A 110 6.65 7.48 -3.96
C LEU A 110 8.06 6.96 -4.09
N GLY A 111 8.30 6.11 -5.08
CA GLY A 111 9.62 5.52 -5.26
C GLY A 111 9.54 4.26 -6.07
N THR A 112 10.50 3.37 -5.86
CA THR A 112 10.49 2.03 -6.42
C THR A 112 10.62 1.05 -5.26
N PHE A 113 9.55 0.30 -4.99
CA PHE A 113 9.48 -0.60 -3.84
C PHE A 113 9.47 -2.06 -4.32
N THR A 114 10.64 -2.67 -4.28
CA THR A 114 10.86 -4.05 -4.72
C THR A 114 10.18 -5.05 -3.77
N PRO A 115 9.58 -6.14 -4.29
CA PRO A 115 9.11 -7.27 -3.49
C PRO A 115 10.11 -7.74 -2.42
N GLY A 116 9.62 -8.06 -1.23
CA GLY A 116 10.41 -8.64 -0.13
C GLY A 116 11.36 -7.68 0.59
N ALA A 117 11.65 -6.50 0.03
CA ALA A 117 12.50 -5.51 0.67
C ALA A 117 11.80 -4.89 1.90
N LEU A 118 12.59 -4.58 2.93
CA LEU A 118 12.15 -3.75 4.06
C LEU A 118 12.40 -2.28 3.74
N ILE A 119 11.32 -1.50 3.63
CA ILE A 119 11.36 -0.06 3.41
C ILE A 119 11.14 0.64 4.75
N ARG A 120 11.89 1.72 5.02
CA ARG A 120 11.78 2.53 6.24
C ARG A 120 11.73 4.01 5.88
N HIS A 121 10.55 4.62 5.91
CA HIS A 121 10.36 6.03 5.58
C HIS A 121 9.69 6.81 6.70
N GLN A 122 10.09 8.07 6.84
CA GLN A 122 9.44 9.04 7.69
C GLN A 122 8.70 10.09 6.84
N PHE A 123 7.54 10.50 7.33
CA PHE A 123 6.66 11.48 6.68
C PHE A 123 6.28 12.57 7.67
N GLY A 124 6.01 13.78 7.18
CA GLY A 124 5.47 14.84 8.02
C GLY A 124 3.97 14.66 8.21
N LEU A 125 3.50 14.95 9.41
CA LEU A 125 2.09 14.98 9.81
C LEU A 125 1.62 16.40 10.10
N SER A 126 0.32 16.64 9.98
CA SER A 126 -0.27 17.88 10.49
C SER A 126 -0.08 17.98 12.00
N ARG A 127 0.15 19.20 12.52
CA ARG A 127 0.25 19.47 13.96
C ARG A 127 -1.04 19.11 14.73
N ASN A 128 -2.16 19.01 14.03
CA ASN A 128 -3.47 18.71 14.61
C ASN A 128 -3.73 17.21 14.81
N VAL A 129 -2.77 16.33 14.48
CA VAL A 129 -2.90 14.88 14.71
C VAL A 129 -2.61 14.59 16.20
N LEU A 130 -3.64 14.59 17.04
CA LEU A 130 -3.57 14.42 18.51
C LEU A 130 -3.91 12.98 18.97
N PRO A 131 -3.32 12.46 20.08
CA PRO A 131 -1.94 12.65 20.55
C PRO A 131 -1.03 11.55 19.99
N LEU A 132 0.10 11.98 19.44
CA LEU A 132 1.22 11.15 18.99
C LEU A 132 1.83 10.48 20.25
N GLY A 133 2.00 9.15 20.22
CA GLY A 133 2.49 8.38 21.37
C GLY A 133 1.41 7.66 22.21
N THR A 134 0.13 7.73 21.83
CA THR A 134 -0.89 6.85 22.42
C THR A 134 -0.85 5.45 21.77
N SER A 135 -0.96 4.40 22.58
CA SER A 135 -0.66 2.98 22.28
C SER A 135 -1.52 2.30 21.19
N PHE A 136 -2.38 3.03 20.48
CA PHE A 136 -3.34 2.46 19.52
C PHE A 136 -3.13 2.91 18.07
N SER A 137 -1.96 3.47 17.77
CA SER A 137 -1.63 3.93 16.42
C SER A 137 -1.38 2.74 15.49
N LYS A 138 -2.13 2.65 14.39
CA LYS A 138 -1.91 1.63 13.35
C LYS A 138 -1.77 2.29 11.99
N CYS A 139 -0.90 1.77 11.15
CA CYS A 139 -0.79 2.22 9.76
C CYS A 139 -1.46 1.18 8.88
N VAL A 140 -2.22 1.62 7.89
CA VAL A 140 -2.82 0.72 6.90
C VAL A 140 -2.56 1.24 5.49
N PRO A 141 -2.27 0.36 4.52
CA PRO A 141 -2.23 0.77 3.13
C PRO A 141 -3.66 1.09 2.66
N LEU A 142 -3.84 2.22 1.98
CA LEU A 142 -5.12 2.69 1.44
C LEU A 142 -5.19 2.45 -0.06
N ARG A 143 -4.12 2.79 -0.77
CA ARG A 143 -4.00 2.65 -2.22
C ARG A 143 -2.56 2.38 -2.63
N ILE A 144 -2.38 1.53 -3.63
CA ILE A 144 -1.08 1.19 -4.20
C ILE A 144 -1.18 1.33 -5.71
N ALA A 145 -0.17 1.93 -6.33
CA ALA A 145 0.04 1.85 -7.77
C ALA A 145 1.30 1.03 -8.05
N PHE A 146 1.15 0.03 -8.91
CA PHE A 146 2.22 -0.85 -9.34
C PHE A 146 2.93 -0.29 -10.58
N LYS A 147 4.16 -0.73 -10.80
CA LYS A 147 4.97 -0.31 -11.97
C LYS A 147 4.34 -0.77 -13.29
N ASN A 148 3.66 -1.92 -13.28
CA ASN A 148 2.92 -2.47 -14.43
C ASN A 148 1.60 -1.74 -14.76
N GLY A 149 1.26 -0.66 -14.04
CA GLY A 149 0.07 0.15 -14.28
C GLY A 149 -1.18 -0.29 -13.51
N THR A 150 -1.18 -1.48 -12.90
CA THR A 150 -2.31 -1.88 -12.06
C THR A 150 -2.35 -1.09 -10.75
N THR A 151 -3.51 -1.07 -10.11
CA THR A 151 -3.69 -0.44 -8.80
C THR A 151 -4.39 -1.39 -7.85
N TRP A 152 -4.09 -1.25 -6.57
CA TRP A 152 -4.83 -1.91 -5.50
C TRP A 152 -5.43 -0.85 -4.59
N LYS A 153 -6.66 -1.09 -4.14
CA LYS A 153 -7.38 -0.24 -3.18
C LYS A 153 -7.78 -1.09 -2.00
N ASN A 154 -7.65 -0.55 -0.80
CA ASN A 154 -8.01 -1.26 0.43
C ASN A 154 -9.51 -1.64 0.41
N PRO A 155 -9.85 -2.94 0.49
CA PRO A 155 -11.25 -3.39 0.44
C PRO A 155 -12.06 -2.91 1.65
N HIS A 156 -11.41 -2.63 2.79
CA HIS A 156 -12.03 -2.13 4.01
C HIS A 156 -12.13 -0.61 4.06
N LEU A 157 -11.76 0.11 3.00
CA LEU A 157 -11.78 1.58 3.00
C LEU A 157 -13.15 2.17 3.35
N LYS A 158 -14.27 1.52 2.95
CA LYS A 158 -15.63 1.98 3.29
C LYS A 158 -15.92 1.92 4.80
N GLN A 159 -15.32 0.96 5.50
CA GLN A 159 -15.46 0.82 6.95
C GLN A 159 -14.57 1.84 7.69
N LEU A 160 -13.48 2.26 7.05
CA LEU A 160 -12.60 3.30 7.55
C LEU A 160 -13.24 4.68 7.32
N ARG A 161 -13.61 5.35 8.42
CA ARG A 161 -14.08 6.73 8.35
C ARG A 161 -12.90 7.68 8.44
N ARG A 162 -12.89 8.70 7.59
CA ARG A 162 -11.99 9.83 7.73
C ARG A 162 -12.33 10.62 9.00
N SER A 163 -11.33 10.95 9.79
CA SER A 163 -11.48 11.69 11.04
C SER A 163 -10.31 12.64 11.21
N ILE A 164 -10.51 13.92 10.90
CA ILE A 164 -9.48 14.95 11.12
C ILE A 164 -10.01 16.02 12.08
N PHE A 165 -10.86 15.57 13.03
CA PHE A 165 -11.88 16.34 13.76
C PHE A 165 -12.95 16.92 12.81
N SER A 166 -14.05 16.17 12.66
CA SER A 166 -15.24 16.41 11.84
C SER A 166 -15.52 17.88 11.45
N ARG A 167 -15.31 18.27 10.18
CA ARG A 167 -16.21 19.28 9.60
C ARG A 167 -17.49 18.57 9.23
N ARG A 168 -18.59 19.03 9.85
CA ARG A 168 -19.95 18.83 9.34
C ARG A 168 -20.03 19.28 7.90
#